data_AF-A0A2R6LVT5-F1
#
_entry.id   AF-A0A2R6LVT5-F1
#
_cell.length_a   1.000
_cell.length_b   1.000
_cell.length_c   1.000
_cell.angle_alpha   90.00
_cell.angle_beta   90.00
_cell.angle_gamma   90.00
#
_symmetry.space_group_name_H-M   'P 1'
#
loop_
_entity.id
_entity.type
_entity.pdbx_description
1 polymer ?
#
loop_
_entity_poly.entity_id
_entity_poly.type
_entity_poly.pdbx_seq_one_letter_code
_entity_poly.pdbx_strand_id
1 'polypeptide(L)'
;YADAKRAYSNARQSALADLPQDDEGRAKDTGPALVYAAHRVREQIGECVLLCVPSDHLIADDFEQTARKAARAAVETRGVVTFGVEPTRPATGYGYIEPADSKGEWAEIEQFREKPDEDAARQFVEDGFYWNAGLFAWTPDALLGAARDSPLAPLVSDLEAGDPERGFAEVESVSIDYAVMERTEDAYVVPADFEWDDVGAWDAIERVVETDEDGNVILGDALTIDAEDNVVAGDDETHVSLVGVDELVVATFDDRVLVVPKDEAQRVREVVAELREQDRF
;
A
#
# COMPACT_ATOMS: atom_id res chain seq x y z
N TYR A 1 15.35 13.13 -4.27
CA TYR A 1 14.59 12.82 -3.04
C TYR A 1 13.79 14.03 -2.52
N ALA A 2 14.42 15.18 -2.22
CA ALA A 2 13.72 16.38 -1.75
C ALA A 2 12.58 16.88 -2.69
N ASP A 3 12.79 16.84 -4.01
CA ASP A 3 11.77 17.21 -5.00
C ASP A 3 10.60 16.23 -5.05
N ALA A 4 10.85 14.92 -4.86
CA ALA A 4 9.81 13.91 -4.77
C ALA A 4 8.98 14.05 -3.48
N LYS A 5 9.63 14.35 -2.34
CA LYS A 5 8.98 14.60 -1.05
C LYS A 5 8.08 15.85 -1.11
N ARG A 6 8.53 16.90 -1.81
CA ARG A 6 7.75 18.14 -2.03
C ARG A 6 6.60 17.92 -3.01
N ALA A 7 6.82 17.16 -4.08
CA ALA A 7 5.78 16.77 -5.03
C ALA A 7 4.71 15.89 -4.35
N TYR A 8 5.11 14.93 -3.53
CA TYR A 8 4.23 14.08 -2.73
C TYR A 8 3.38 14.90 -1.74
N SER A 9 4.01 15.81 -0.98
CA SER A 9 3.29 16.66 -0.01
C SER A 9 2.27 17.59 -0.68
N ASN A 10 2.62 18.16 -1.84
CA ASN A 10 1.73 19.02 -2.62
C ASN A 10 0.61 18.20 -3.31
N ALA A 11 0.91 17.01 -3.83
CA ALA A 11 -0.09 16.13 -4.45
C ALA A 11 -1.10 15.64 -3.40
N ARG A 12 -0.61 15.24 -2.21
CA ARG A 12 -1.43 14.86 -1.06
C ARG A 12 -2.39 15.97 -0.65
N GLN A 13 -1.92 17.22 -0.60
CA GLN A 13 -2.77 18.37 -0.28
C GLN A 13 -3.82 18.70 -1.34
N SER A 14 -3.64 18.31 -2.61
CA SER A 14 -4.61 18.63 -3.67
C SER A 14 -5.57 17.48 -4.02
N ALA A 15 -5.16 16.23 -3.81
CA ALA A 15 -5.97 15.05 -4.14
C ALA A 15 -6.77 14.50 -2.94
N LEU A 16 -6.29 14.70 -1.70
CA LEU A 16 -6.99 14.29 -0.47
C LEU A 16 -7.77 15.44 0.19
N ALA A 17 -7.64 16.69 -0.29
CA ALA A 17 -8.36 17.83 0.31
C ALA A 17 -9.89 17.70 0.21
N ASP A 18 -10.40 16.88 -0.71
CA ASP A 18 -11.83 16.67 -0.94
C ASP A 18 -12.33 15.28 -0.48
N LEU A 19 -11.46 14.43 0.09
CA LEU A 19 -11.93 13.18 0.70
C LEU A 19 -12.45 13.50 2.11
N PRO A 20 -13.71 13.18 2.42
CA PRO A 20 -14.24 13.40 3.76
C PRO A 20 -13.37 12.69 4.79
N GLN A 21 -13.26 13.31 5.95
CA GLN A 21 -12.70 12.68 7.14
C GLN A 21 -13.86 12.35 8.06
N ASP A 22 -13.64 11.45 9.02
CA ASP A 22 -14.64 11.26 10.07
C ASP A 22 -14.77 12.51 10.95
N ASP A 23 -15.76 12.53 11.83
CA ASP A 23 -16.03 13.67 12.72
C ASP A 23 -14.83 14.04 13.62
N GLU A 24 -13.83 13.15 13.74
CA GLU A 24 -12.60 13.34 14.50
C GLU A 24 -11.36 13.57 13.61
N GLY A 25 -11.53 13.72 12.30
CA GLY A 25 -10.44 13.98 11.34
C GLY A 25 -9.58 12.76 11.00
N ARG A 26 -10.04 11.54 11.30
CA ARG A 26 -9.28 10.30 11.12
C ARG A 26 -9.51 9.70 9.73
N ALA A 27 -8.44 9.10 9.19
CA ALA A 27 -8.52 8.24 8.02
C ALA A 27 -9.22 6.91 8.37
N LYS A 28 -10.05 6.40 7.46
CA LYS A 28 -10.87 5.18 7.62
C LYS A 28 -10.29 3.97 6.87
N ASP A 29 -8.98 3.96 6.64
CA ASP A 29 -8.28 2.98 5.80
C ASP A 29 -8.73 3.03 4.33
N THR A 30 -8.28 2.09 3.49
CA THR A 30 -8.42 2.14 2.02
C THR A 30 -9.84 1.84 1.52
N GLY A 31 -10.60 0.97 2.21
CA GLY A 31 -11.92 0.53 1.76
C GLY A 31 -12.93 1.68 1.60
N PRO A 32 -13.25 2.42 2.69
CA PRO A 32 -14.13 3.57 2.63
C PRO A 32 -13.68 4.65 1.63
N ALA A 33 -12.37 4.94 1.57
CA ALA A 33 -11.82 5.95 0.66
C ALA A 33 -12.08 5.59 -0.82
N LEU A 34 -11.83 4.33 -1.19
CA LEU A 34 -11.99 3.86 -2.57
C LEU A 34 -13.47 3.75 -2.97
N VAL A 35 -14.34 3.28 -2.07
CA VAL A 35 -15.80 3.22 -2.33
C VAL A 35 -16.40 4.61 -2.50
N TYR A 36 -16.02 5.55 -1.63
CA TYR A 36 -16.45 6.94 -1.75
C TYR A 36 -15.96 7.57 -3.07
N ALA A 37 -14.69 7.39 -3.40
CA ALA A 37 -14.11 7.89 -4.66
C ALA A 37 -14.82 7.31 -5.88
N ALA A 38 -15.10 6.01 -5.92
CA ALA A 38 -15.84 5.37 -7.01
C ALA A 38 -17.24 5.96 -7.18
N HIS A 39 -17.97 6.17 -6.08
CA HIS A 39 -19.28 6.82 -6.13
C HIS A 39 -19.19 8.25 -6.71
N ARG A 40 -18.25 9.07 -6.23
CA ARG A 40 -18.03 10.43 -6.74
C ARG A 40 -17.66 10.46 -8.22
N VAL A 41 -16.77 9.56 -8.66
CA VAL A 41 -16.37 9.45 -10.06
C VAL A 41 -17.56 9.04 -10.93
N ARG A 42 -18.40 8.10 -10.47
CA ARG A 42 -19.62 7.72 -11.17
C ARG A 42 -20.58 8.90 -11.36
N GLU A 43 -20.75 9.73 -10.34
CA GLU A 43 -21.63 10.91 -10.41
C GLU A 43 -21.10 12.00 -11.36
N GLN A 44 -19.79 12.22 -11.36
CA GLN A 44 -19.17 13.33 -12.10
C GLN A 44 -18.78 12.97 -13.54
N ILE A 45 -18.31 11.75 -13.75
CA ILE A 45 -17.70 11.29 -15.00
C ILE A 45 -18.55 10.19 -15.66
N GLY A 46 -19.27 9.39 -14.87
CA GLY A 46 -20.00 8.21 -15.35
C GLY A 46 -19.14 6.96 -15.36
N GLU A 47 -19.53 5.97 -16.16
CA GLU A 47 -18.80 4.70 -16.26
C GLU A 47 -17.43 4.89 -16.95
N CYS A 48 -16.38 4.58 -16.21
CA CYS A 48 -14.98 4.60 -16.63
C CYS A 48 -14.20 3.53 -15.86
N VAL A 49 -12.89 3.40 -16.11
CA VAL A 49 -12.01 2.59 -15.27
C VAL A 49 -11.29 3.50 -14.28
N LEU A 50 -11.36 3.15 -13.00
CA LEU A 50 -10.54 3.74 -11.95
C LEU A 50 -9.30 2.87 -11.79
N LEU A 51 -8.13 3.49 -11.94
CA LEU A 51 -6.85 2.90 -11.58
C LEU A 51 -6.42 3.49 -10.24
N CYS A 52 -6.37 2.65 -9.20
CA CYS A 52 -6.06 3.04 -7.84
C CYS A 52 -4.63 2.61 -7.53
N VAL A 53 -3.77 3.57 -7.20
CA VAL A 53 -2.33 3.35 -6.98
C VAL A 53 -1.94 3.98 -5.65
N PRO A 54 -1.28 3.23 -4.76
CA PRO A 54 -0.73 3.78 -3.52
C PRO A 54 0.32 4.85 -3.83
N SER A 55 0.30 5.93 -3.06
CA SER A 55 1.12 7.11 -3.30
C SER A 55 2.60 6.93 -2.91
N ASP A 56 2.90 5.85 -2.21
CA ASP A 56 4.13 5.52 -1.50
C ASP A 56 4.82 4.26 -2.05
N HIS A 57 4.39 3.77 -3.20
CA HIS A 57 5.07 2.67 -3.89
C HIS A 57 6.12 3.19 -4.87
N LEU A 58 7.21 2.44 -4.99
CA LEU A 58 8.17 2.58 -6.08
C LEU A 58 7.77 1.62 -7.18
N ILE A 59 7.59 2.15 -8.38
CA ILE A 59 7.31 1.37 -9.58
C ILE A 59 8.30 1.80 -10.65
N ALA A 60 9.04 0.85 -11.22
CA ALA A 60 9.98 1.09 -12.30
C ALA A 60 9.65 0.23 -13.53
N ASP A 61 9.74 0.86 -14.70
CA ASP A 61 9.49 0.32 -16.04
C ASP A 61 8.10 -0.31 -16.26
N ASP A 62 7.64 -0.37 -17.51
CA ASP A 62 6.47 -1.12 -18.01
C ASP A 62 5.08 -1.01 -17.32
N PHE A 63 4.92 -0.15 -16.30
CA PHE A 63 3.67 0.04 -15.56
C PHE A 63 2.47 0.38 -16.46
N GLU A 64 2.68 1.25 -17.46
CA GLU A 64 1.62 1.65 -18.38
C GLU A 64 1.04 0.44 -19.13
N GLN A 65 1.88 -0.52 -19.51
CA GLN A 65 1.45 -1.70 -20.25
C GLN A 65 0.58 -2.59 -19.35
N THR A 66 1.03 -2.89 -18.13
CA THR A 66 0.27 -3.70 -17.18
C THR A 66 -1.01 -2.98 -16.74
N ALA A 67 -0.99 -1.67 -16.52
CA ALA A 67 -2.18 -0.87 -16.21
C ALA A 67 -3.23 -0.93 -17.32
N ARG A 68 -2.80 -0.94 -18.60
CA ARG A 68 -3.70 -1.14 -19.75
C ARG A 68 -4.27 -2.56 -19.82
N LYS A 69 -3.55 -3.58 -19.36
CA LYS A 69 -4.08 -4.95 -19.22
C LYS A 69 -5.15 -4.98 -18.12
N ALA A 70 -4.86 -4.41 -16.95
CA ALA A 70 -5.80 -4.33 -15.83
C ALA A 70 -7.08 -3.54 -16.19
N ALA A 71 -6.95 -2.42 -16.90
CA ALA A 71 -8.10 -1.66 -17.35
C ALA A 71 -8.99 -2.44 -18.33
N ARG A 72 -8.38 -3.23 -19.22
CA ARG A 72 -9.13 -4.12 -20.13
C ARG A 72 -9.84 -5.22 -19.35
N ALA A 73 -9.14 -5.87 -18.43
CA ALA A 73 -9.72 -6.89 -17.55
C ALA A 73 -10.94 -6.33 -16.81
N ALA A 74 -10.82 -5.17 -16.16
CA ALA A 74 -11.91 -4.53 -15.42
C ALA A 74 -13.17 -4.29 -16.27
N VAL A 75 -13.00 -3.88 -17.53
CA VAL A 75 -14.12 -3.65 -18.45
C VAL A 75 -14.74 -4.97 -18.94
N GLU A 76 -13.91 -5.94 -19.30
CA GLU A 76 -14.36 -7.20 -19.90
C GLU A 76 -15.02 -8.13 -18.87
N THR A 77 -14.47 -8.20 -17.67
CA THR A 77 -15.00 -9.07 -16.61
C THR A 77 -16.07 -8.38 -15.77
N ARG A 78 -16.04 -7.03 -15.70
CA ARG A 78 -16.83 -6.23 -14.74
C ARG A 78 -16.56 -6.59 -13.27
N GLY A 79 -15.41 -7.19 -13.00
CA GLY A 79 -14.93 -7.51 -11.66
C GLY A 79 -13.95 -6.48 -11.12
N VAL A 80 -13.44 -6.77 -9.92
CA VAL A 80 -12.35 -6.02 -9.31
C VAL A 80 -11.01 -6.65 -9.70
N VAL A 81 -10.05 -5.85 -10.16
CA VAL A 81 -8.77 -6.34 -10.65
C VAL A 81 -7.65 -5.83 -9.74
N THR A 82 -6.72 -6.70 -9.38
CA THR A 82 -5.46 -6.35 -8.69
C THR A 82 -4.25 -6.72 -9.55
N PHE A 83 -3.07 -6.29 -9.10
CA PHE A 83 -1.78 -6.53 -9.74
C PHE A 83 -0.97 -7.51 -8.89
N GLY A 84 -0.58 -8.63 -9.51
CA GLY A 84 0.17 -9.69 -8.87
C GLY A 84 1.66 -9.58 -9.17
N VAL A 85 2.48 -9.31 -8.15
CA VAL A 85 3.96 -9.27 -8.28
C VAL A 85 4.53 -10.64 -7.97
N GLU A 86 5.50 -11.11 -8.77
CA GLU A 86 6.16 -12.38 -8.51
C GLU A 86 7.00 -12.32 -7.22
N PRO A 87 6.72 -13.17 -6.22
CA PRO A 87 7.46 -13.16 -4.97
C PRO A 87 8.92 -13.54 -5.16
N THR A 88 9.82 -12.75 -4.57
CA THR A 88 11.26 -13.05 -4.51
C THR A 88 11.69 -13.63 -3.16
N ARG A 89 10.78 -13.64 -2.17
CA ARG A 89 11.00 -14.14 -0.80
C ARG A 89 9.66 -14.47 -0.11
N PRO A 90 9.65 -15.22 1.00
CA PRO A 90 8.44 -15.46 1.79
C PRO A 90 8.12 -14.27 2.72
N ALA A 91 7.58 -13.18 2.18
CA ALA A 91 7.28 -11.96 2.94
C ALA A 91 5.95 -12.05 3.69
N THR A 92 5.97 -12.07 5.02
CA THR A 92 4.76 -12.13 5.88
C THR A 92 3.98 -10.82 5.94
N GLY A 93 4.57 -9.71 5.48
CA GLY A 93 3.95 -8.38 5.48
C GLY A 93 2.98 -8.12 4.32
N TYR A 94 2.95 -8.99 3.32
CA TYR A 94 2.16 -8.80 2.09
C TYR A 94 0.95 -9.72 2.02
N GLY A 95 -0.05 -9.32 1.24
CA GLY A 95 -1.10 -10.22 0.78
C GLY A 95 -0.59 -11.16 -0.31
N TYR A 96 -1.10 -12.38 -0.35
CA TYR A 96 -0.82 -13.39 -1.37
C TYR A 96 -2.09 -13.72 -2.17
N ILE A 97 -1.91 -13.92 -3.47
CA ILE A 97 -2.98 -14.15 -4.45
C ILE A 97 -2.71 -15.48 -5.16
N GLU A 98 -3.64 -16.41 -5.05
CA GLU A 98 -3.68 -17.65 -5.82
C GLU A 98 -4.37 -17.38 -7.17
N PRO A 99 -3.64 -17.41 -8.30
CA PRO A 99 -4.27 -17.29 -9.61
C PRO A 99 -4.89 -18.63 -10.02
N ALA A 100 -6.11 -18.60 -10.54
CA ALA A 100 -6.68 -19.73 -11.28
C ALA A 100 -5.85 -20.01 -12.55
N ASP A 101 -6.03 -21.21 -13.14
CA ASP A 101 -5.47 -21.57 -14.44
C ASP A 101 -5.86 -20.53 -15.51
N SER A 102 -4.91 -19.67 -15.88
CA SER A 102 -5.15 -18.57 -16.82
C SER A 102 -4.99 -19.02 -18.28
N LYS A 103 -5.72 -18.34 -19.18
CA LYS A 103 -5.58 -18.50 -20.65
C LYS A 103 -5.30 -17.19 -21.39
N GLY A 104 -4.86 -16.14 -20.68
CA GLY A 104 -4.79 -14.78 -21.22
C GLY A 104 -3.94 -13.80 -20.40
N GLU A 105 -4.27 -12.51 -20.49
CA GLU A 105 -3.53 -11.40 -19.84
C GLU A 105 -3.87 -11.25 -18.33
N TRP A 106 -4.86 -11.99 -17.83
CA TRP A 106 -5.29 -12.01 -16.42
C TRP A 106 -5.85 -13.39 -16.04
N ALA A 107 -5.94 -13.64 -14.74
CA ALA A 107 -6.54 -14.83 -14.15
C ALA A 107 -7.64 -14.44 -13.14
N GLU A 108 -8.61 -15.31 -12.91
CA GLU A 108 -9.49 -15.23 -11.74
C GLU A 108 -8.69 -15.52 -10.48
N ILE A 109 -9.07 -14.93 -9.35
CA ILE A 109 -8.41 -15.20 -8.05
C ILE A 109 -9.14 -16.34 -7.36
N GLU A 110 -8.47 -17.49 -7.17
CA GLU A 110 -9.04 -18.61 -6.41
C GLU A 110 -9.01 -18.34 -4.90
N GLN A 111 -7.96 -17.65 -4.45
CA GLN A 111 -7.76 -17.34 -3.05
C GLN A 111 -6.96 -16.06 -2.86
N PHE A 112 -7.40 -15.27 -1.88
CA PHE A 112 -6.66 -14.13 -1.37
C PHE A 112 -6.33 -14.37 0.11
N ARG A 113 -5.08 -14.12 0.51
CA ARG A 113 -4.60 -14.30 1.88
C ARG A 113 -3.80 -13.09 2.33
N GLU A 114 -4.35 -12.30 3.24
CA GLU A 114 -3.63 -11.16 3.80
C GLU A 114 -2.65 -11.59 4.90
N LYS A 115 -1.37 -11.21 4.78
CA LYS A 115 -0.35 -11.28 5.83
C LYS A 115 -0.23 -12.67 6.51
N PRO A 116 0.15 -13.72 5.77
CA PRO A 116 0.31 -15.05 6.31
C PRO A 116 1.47 -15.16 7.31
N ASP A 117 1.47 -16.24 8.10
CA ASP A 117 2.66 -16.63 8.86
C ASP A 117 3.79 -17.10 7.93
N GLU A 118 4.99 -17.26 8.50
CA GLU A 118 6.20 -17.54 7.73
C GLU A 118 6.15 -18.88 6.97
N ASP A 119 5.54 -19.90 7.55
CA ASP A 119 5.43 -21.22 6.93
C ASP A 119 4.45 -21.18 5.75
N ALA A 120 3.30 -20.51 5.91
CA ALA A 120 2.36 -20.28 4.83
C ALA A 120 2.97 -19.40 3.73
N ALA A 121 3.72 -18.35 4.08
CA ALA A 121 4.40 -17.50 3.09
C ALA A 121 5.40 -18.30 2.24
N ARG A 122 6.18 -19.21 2.84
CA ARG A 122 7.08 -20.12 2.10
C ARG A 122 6.30 -21.01 1.14
N GLN A 123 5.21 -21.61 1.62
CA GLN A 123 4.38 -22.46 0.79
C GLN A 123 3.77 -21.70 -0.40
N PHE A 124 3.23 -20.50 -0.18
CA PHE A 124 2.64 -19.71 -1.26
C PHE A 124 3.63 -19.34 -2.35
N VAL A 125 4.89 -19.06 -1.99
CA VAL A 125 5.96 -18.83 -2.98
C VAL A 125 6.22 -20.11 -3.80
N GLU A 126 6.28 -21.26 -3.15
CA GLU A 126 6.48 -22.55 -3.84
C GLU A 126 5.31 -22.92 -4.75
N ASP A 127 4.09 -22.58 -4.35
CA ASP A 127 2.85 -22.86 -5.08
C ASP A 127 2.57 -21.84 -6.21
N GLY A 128 3.42 -20.83 -6.38
CA GLY A 128 3.33 -19.86 -7.49
C GLY A 128 2.31 -18.75 -7.28
N PHE A 129 2.01 -18.40 -6.03
CA PHE A 129 1.15 -17.28 -5.70
C PHE A 129 1.86 -15.95 -6.03
N TYR A 130 1.07 -14.90 -6.28
CA TYR A 130 1.59 -13.54 -6.41
C TYR A 130 1.50 -12.79 -5.09
N TRP A 131 2.37 -11.80 -4.89
CA TRP A 131 2.13 -10.74 -3.92
C TRP A 131 1.04 -9.79 -4.42
N ASN A 132 0.15 -9.38 -3.53
CA ASN A 132 -0.77 -8.27 -3.75
C ASN A 132 0.00 -6.96 -3.66
N ALA A 133 0.14 -6.26 -4.78
CA ALA A 133 0.86 -4.98 -4.81
C ALA A 133 0.05 -3.81 -4.23
N GLY A 134 -1.23 -4.00 -3.88
CA GLY A 134 -2.12 -2.92 -3.41
C GLY A 134 -2.52 -1.93 -4.51
N LEU A 135 -2.28 -2.27 -5.77
CA LEU A 135 -2.80 -1.56 -6.94
C LEU A 135 -4.09 -2.20 -7.40
N PHE A 136 -5.04 -1.40 -7.88
CA PHE A 136 -6.32 -1.92 -8.32
C PHE A 136 -6.86 -1.25 -9.58
N ALA A 137 -7.67 -1.98 -10.35
CA ALA A 137 -8.45 -1.46 -11.45
C ALA A 137 -9.89 -2.00 -11.43
N TRP A 138 -10.87 -1.11 -11.57
CA TRP A 138 -12.30 -1.47 -11.62
C TRP A 138 -13.13 -0.36 -12.26
N THR A 139 -14.35 -0.67 -12.68
CA THR A 139 -15.35 0.38 -12.93
C THR A 139 -16.02 0.79 -11.61
N PRO A 140 -16.62 2.00 -11.52
CA PRO A 140 -17.37 2.38 -10.34
C PRO A 140 -18.44 1.37 -9.96
N ASP A 141 -19.22 0.90 -10.94
CA ASP A 141 -20.30 -0.05 -10.69
C ASP A 141 -19.79 -1.43 -10.24
N ALA A 142 -18.62 -1.88 -10.73
CA ALA A 142 -18.00 -3.12 -10.26
C ALA A 142 -17.62 -3.03 -8.77
N LEU A 143 -16.91 -1.97 -8.37
CA LEU A 143 -16.51 -1.80 -6.96
C LEU A 143 -17.74 -1.60 -6.05
N LEU A 144 -18.66 -0.72 -6.45
CA LEU A 144 -19.87 -0.47 -5.65
C LEU A 144 -20.73 -1.72 -5.55
N GLY A 145 -20.80 -2.54 -6.62
CA GLY A 145 -21.43 -3.85 -6.62
C GLY A 145 -20.82 -4.78 -5.58
N ALA A 146 -19.50 -4.98 -5.63
CA ALA A 146 -18.79 -5.84 -4.69
C ALA A 146 -18.88 -5.33 -3.23
N ALA A 147 -18.97 -4.02 -3.02
CA ALA A 147 -19.09 -3.42 -1.69
C ALA A 147 -20.49 -3.54 -1.07
N ARG A 148 -21.55 -3.87 -1.82
CA ARG A 148 -22.92 -3.99 -1.29
C ARG A 148 -23.11 -5.16 -0.34
N ASP A 149 -22.32 -6.22 -0.50
CA ASP A 149 -22.41 -7.44 0.32
C ASP A 149 -21.21 -7.56 1.27
N SER A 150 -20.61 -6.42 1.63
CA SER A 150 -19.38 -6.35 2.41
C SER A 150 -19.54 -5.49 3.67
N PRO A 151 -18.50 -5.39 4.53
CA PRO A 151 -18.50 -4.43 5.64
C PRO A 151 -18.74 -2.96 5.21
N LEU A 152 -18.59 -2.64 3.92
CA LEU A 152 -18.83 -1.32 3.35
C LEU A 152 -20.29 -1.09 2.90
N ALA A 153 -21.17 -2.08 3.04
CA ALA A 153 -22.58 -1.98 2.63
C ALA A 153 -23.34 -0.77 3.22
N PRO A 154 -23.13 -0.37 4.50
CA PRO A 154 -23.74 0.83 5.05
C PRO A 154 -23.33 2.10 4.30
N LEU A 155 -22.03 2.23 3.99
CA LEU A 155 -21.50 3.36 3.21
C LEU A 155 -22.13 3.41 1.82
N VAL A 156 -22.23 2.27 1.11
CA VAL A 156 -22.87 2.23 -0.21
C VAL A 156 -24.33 2.66 -0.14
N SER A 157 -25.06 2.23 0.88
CA SER A 157 -26.47 2.60 1.09
C SER A 157 -26.65 4.10 1.29
N ASP A 158 -25.79 4.72 2.10
CA ASP A 158 -25.86 6.16 2.40
C ASP A 158 -25.42 7.02 1.20
N LEU A 159 -24.40 6.57 0.46
CA LEU A 159 -24.00 7.16 -0.81
C LEU A 159 -25.17 7.17 -1.81
N GLU A 160 -25.87 6.05 -1.97
CA GLU A 160 -27.04 5.94 -2.86
C GLU A 160 -28.26 6.73 -2.38
N ALA A 161 -28.39 6.96 -1.07
CA ALA A 161 -29.41 7.82 -0.47
C ALA A 161 -29.11 9.33 -0.65
N GLY A 162 -27.92 9.68 -1.16
CA GLY A 162 -27.49 11.06 -1.32
C GLY A 162 -27.01 11.72 -0.03
N ASP A 163 -26.53 10.92 0.94
CA ASP A 163 -25.93 11.38 2.19
C ASP A 163 -24.48 10.87 2.35
N PRO A 164 -23.60 11.25 1.42
CA PRO A 164 -22.27 10.67 1.29
C PRO A 164 -21.32 11.09 2.42
N GLU A 165 -21.48 12.30 2.98
CA GLU A 165 -20.67 12.77 4.11
C GLU A 165 -20.98 11.97 5.38
N ARG A 166 -22.26 11.74 5.70
CA ARG A 166 -22.66 10.93 6.86
C ARG A 166 -22.19 9.49 6.70
N GLY A 167 -22.43 8.89 5.54
CA GLY A 167 -22.02 7.52 5.26
C GLY A 167 -20.52 7.30 5.49
N PHE A 168 -19.69 8.26 5.06
CA PHE A 168 -18.25 8.18 5.27
C PHE A 168 -17.83 8.39 6.73
N ALA A 169 -18.50 9.27 7.46
CA ALA A 169 -18.20 9.50 8.88
C ALA A 169 -18.54 8.27 9.74
N GLU A 170 -19.67 7.63 9.47
CA GLU A 170 -20.21 6.53 10.27
C GLU A 170 -19.64 5.15 9.95
N VAL A 171 -19.12 4.93 8.73
CA VAL A 171 -18.57 3.62 8.34
C VAL A 171 -17.34 3.24 9.18
N GLU A 172 -17.20 1.95 9.48
CA GLU A 172 -16.03 1.43 10.18
C GLU A 172 -14.76 1.50 9.32
N SER A 173 -13.63 1.70 9.97
CA SER A 173 -12.32 1.68 9.30
C SER A 173 -12.00 0.26 8.87
N VAL A 174 -11.74 0.06 7.57
CA VAL A 174 -11.47 -1.27 7.01
C VAL A 174 -10.71 -1.17 5.69
N SER A 175 -9.70 -2.02 5.48
CA SER A 175 -8.97 -2.07 4.21
C SER A 175 -9.84 -2.62 3.09
N ILE A 176 -9.54 -2.23 1.85
CA ILE A 176 -10.23 -2.75 0.67
C ILE A 176 -9.96 -4.25 0.46
N ASP A 177 -8.75 -4.70 0.79
CA ASP A 177 -8.34 -6.10 0.67
C ASP A 177 -9.22 -7.00 1.54
N TYR A 178 -9.38 -6.62 2.81
CA TYR A 178 -10.27 -7.32 3.71
C TYR A 178 -11.72 -7.15 3.25
N ALA A 179 -12.19 -5.90 3.11
CA ALA A 179 -13.61 -5.64 2.88
C ALA A 179 -14.13 -6.27 1.59
N VAL A 180 -13.36 -6.23 0.50
CA VAL A 180 -13.84 -6.64 -0.83
C VAL A 180 -13.03 -7.82 -1.38
N MET A 181 -11.70 -7.72 -1.46
CA MET A 181 -10.89 -8.70 -2.20
C MET A 181 -10.95 -10.12 -1.61
N GLU A 182 -11.01 -10.25 -0.28
CA GLU A 182 -11.15 -11.57 0.38
C GLU A 182 -12.55 -12.18 0.28
N ARG A 183 -13.56 -11.42 -0.17
CA ARG A 183 -14.98 -11.80 -0.07
C ARG A 183 -15.67 -11.95 -1.42
N THR A 184 -15.22 -11.23 -2.44
CA THR A 184 -15.87 -11.23 -3.75
C THR A 184 -15.44 -12.42 -4.59
N GLU A 185 -16.39 -12.98 -5.36
CA GLU A 185 -16.12 -14.05 -6.33
C GLU A 185 -15.67 -13.47 -7.69
N ASP A 186 -15.93 -12.18 -7.95
CA ASP A 186 -15.60 -11.51 -9.21
C ASP A 186 -14.25 -10.75 -9.12
N ALA A 187 -13.21 -11.43 -8.63
CA ALA A 187 -11.86 -10.88 -8.48
C ALA A 187 -10.86 -11.46 -9.48
N TYR A 188 -9.99 -10.59 -10.01
CA TYR A 188 -9.02 -10.96 -11.04
C TYR A 188 -7.64 -10.40 -10.73
N VAL A 189 -6.60 -11.10 -11.18
CA VAL A 189 -5.20 -10.67 -11.06
C VAL A 189 -4.56 -10.55 -12.42
N VAL A 190 -3.84 -9.45 -12.63
CA VAL A 190 -2.92 -9.25 -13.75
C VAL A 190 -1.49 -9.41 -13.24
N PRO A 191 -0.68 -10.34 -13.78
CA PRO A 191 0.73 -10.43 -13.46
C PRO A 191 1.46 -9.12 -13.78
N ALA A 192 2.24 -8.62 -12.83
CA ALA A 192 3.04 -7.42 -12.99
C ALA A 192 4.26 -7.70 -13.86
N ASP A 193 4.45 -6.88 -14.90
CA ASP A 193 5.64 -6.91 -15.76
C ASP A 193 6.64 -5.80 -15.38
N PHE A 194 6.49 -5.22 -14.19
CA PHE A 194 7.25 -4.06 -13.71
C PHE A 194 7.93 -4.36 -12.38
N GLU A 195 9.00 -3.63 -12.09
CA GLU A 195 9.63 -3.67 -10.78
C GLU A 195 8.77 -2.91 -9.78
N TRP A 196 8.50 -3.52 -8.63
CA TRP A 196 7.64 -2.98 -7.60
C TRP A 196 8.26 -3.13 -6.22
N ASP A 197 8.13 -2.08 -5.43
CA ASP A 197 8.45 -2.10 -4.01
C ASP A 197 7.45 -1.24 -3.23
N ASP A 198 6.91 -1.79 -2.14
CA ASP A 198 6.23 -1.02 -1.11
C ASP A 198 7.31 -0.34 -0.26
N VAL A 199 7.54 0.95 -0.51
CA VAL A 199 8.51 1.79 0.21
C VAL A 199 8.06 2.05 1.67
N GLY A 200 7.14 1.24 2.20
CA GLY A 200 6.70 1.22 3.58
C GLY A 200 7.67 0.55 4.57
N ALA A 201 8.76 -0.07 4.12
CA ALA A 201 9.80 -0.63 4.99
C ALA A 201 11.15 0.08 4.76
N TRP A 202 11.87 0.38 5.83
CA TRP A 202 13.25 0.88 5.76
C TRP A 202 14.17 -0.04 4.95
N ASP A 203 13.84 -1.33 4.86
CA ASP A 203 14.48 -2.32 3.99
C ASP A 203 14.41 -1.97 2.50
N ALA A 204 13.42 -1.19 2.07
CA ALA A 204 13.29 -0.73 0.69
C ALA A 204 14.37 0.29 0.32
N ILE A 205 14.85 1.07 1.30
CA ILE A 205 15.89 2.08 1.07
C ILE A 205 17.19 1.42 0.60
N GLU A 206 17.54 0.25 1.15
CA GLU A 206 18.77 -0.45 0.76
C GLU A 206 18.74 -1.01 -0.66
N ARG A 207 17.55 -1.31 -1.16
CA ARG A 207 17.40 -1.81 -2.53
C ARG A 207 17.55 -0.71 -3.57
N VAL A 208 17.41 0.55 -3.16
CA VAL A 208 17.35 1.70 -4.08
C VAL A 208 18.49 2.69 -3.87
N VAL A 209 19.28 2.55 -2.81
CA VAL A 209 20.41 3.42 -2.47
C VAL A 209 21.70 2.60 -2.41
N GLU A 210 22.78 3.16 -2.93
CA GLU A 210 24.11 2.54 -2.87
C GLU A 210 24.58 2.38 -1.41
N THR A 211 25.12 1.20 -1.08
CA THR A 211 25.71 0.89 0.23
C THR A 211 27.20 1.23 0.26
N ASP A 212 27.75 1.45 1.46
CA ASP A 212 29.20 1.54 1.67
C ASP A 212 29.89 0.14 1.66
N GLU A 213 31.18 0.10 2.01
CA GLU A 213 31.98 -1.14 2.01
C GLU A 213 31.52 -2.15 3.07
N ASP A 214 30.85 -1.69 4.13
CA ASP A 214 30.38 -2.47 5.28
C ASP A 214 28.85 -2.72 5.20
N GLY A 215 28.23 -2.45 4.04
CA GLY A 215 26.81 -2.68 3.81
C GLY A 215 25.88 -1.60 4.36
N ASN A 216 26.40 -0.51 4.93
CA ASN A 216 25.56 0.55 5.48
C ASN A 216 24.98 1.43 4.37
N VAL A 217 23.76 1.92 4.60
CA VAL A 217 23.08 2.89 3.75
C VAL A 217 22.99 4.22 4.48
N ILE A 218 23.62 5.26 3.92
CA ILE A 218 23.71 6.57 4.54
C ILE A 218 22.99 7.61 3.66
N LEU A 219 21.84 8.06 4.15
CA LEU A 219 21.07 9.18 3.63
C LEU A 219 21.08 10.31 4.67
N GLY A 220 22.18 11.04 4.79
CA GLY A 220 22.32 12.08 5.80
C GLY A 220 23.78 12.37 6.14
N ASP A 221 24.00 13.08 7.24
CA ASP A 221 25.32 13.21 7.88
C ASP A 221 25.52 12.09 8.91
N ALA A 222 26.36 11.11 8.58
CA ALA A 222 26.65 9.99 9.47
C ALA A 222 28.12 9.55 9.49
N LEU A 223 28.52 8.95 10.62
CA LEU A 223 29.80 8.28 10.82
C LEU A 223 29.57 6.87 11.37
N THR A 224 30.14 5.87 10.71
CA THR A 224 30.13 4.46 11.13
C THR A 224 31.53 4.04 11.60
N ILE A 225 31.61 3.29 12.69
CA ILE A 225 32.85 2.69 13.21
C ILE A 225 32.51 1.30 13.74
N ASP A 226 33.08 0.24 13.14
CA ASP A 226 32.76 -1.15 13.52
C ASP A 226 31.23 -1.38 13.51
N ALA A 227 30.57 -1.07 12.40
CA ALA A 227 29.12 -1.09 12.27
C ALA A 227 28.73 -1.55 10.85
N GLU A 228 27.89 -2.59 10.75
CA GLU A 228 27.58 -3.30 9.50
C GLU A 228 26.06 -3.34 9.24
N ASP A 229 25.67 -3.31 7.96
CA ASP A 229 24.28 -3.49 7.50
C ASP A 229 23.23 -2.55 8.15
N ASN A 230 23.61 -1.32 8.52
CA ASN A 230 22.71 -0.32 9.09
C ASN A 230 22.11 0.63 8.04
N VAL A 231 20.93 1.19 8.33
CA VAL A 231 20.30 2.26 7.54
C VAL A 231 20.25 3.54 8.38
N VAL A 232 20.94 4.59 7.93
CA VAL A 232 20.81 5.94 8.50
C VAL A 232 20.07 6.83 7.51
N ALA A 233 18.94 7.42 7.92
CA ALA A 233 18.12 8.29 7.08
C ALA A 233 17.70 9.57 7.80
N GLY A 234 18.17 10.71 7.34
CA GLY A 234 18.01 12.02 7.98
C GLY A 234 17.87 13.18 7.01
N ASP A 235 17.67 14.38 7.56
CA ASP A 235 17.53 15.66 6.84
C ASP A 235 18.84 16.47 6.73
N ASP A 236 19.99 15.81 6.86
CA ASP A 236 21.36 16.40 6.93
C ASP A 236 21.59 17.37 8.11
N GLU A 237 20.56 17.73 8.89
CA GLU A 237 20.68 18.65 10.03
C GLU A 237 21.20 17.96 11.29
N THR A 238 20.94 16.65 11.40
CA THR A 238 21.32 15.82 12.55
C THR A 238 22.45 14.86 12.18
N HIS A 239 23.61 15.03 12.82
CA HIS A 239 24.71 14.07 12.71
C HIS A 239 24.42 12.79 13.51
N VAL A 240 24.59 11.63 12.89
CA VAL A 240 24.41 10.31 13.50
C VAL A 240 25.74 9.56 13.56
N SER A 241 26.11 9.02 14.72
CA SER A 241 27.29 8.15 14.84
C SER A 241 26.87 6.74 15.28
N LEU A 242 27.26 5.73 14.51
CA LEU A 242 27.04 4.32 14.83
C LEU A 242 28.38 3.67 15.19
N VAL A 243 28.43 3.01 16.36
CA VAL A 243 29.65 2.37 16.86
C VAL A 243 29.33 1.01 17.46
N GLY A 244 29.84 -0.08 16.87
CA GLY A 244 29.66 -1.44 17.40
C GLY A 244 28.22 -1.94 17.31
N VAL A 245 27.46 -1.48 16.31
CA VAL A 245 26.04 -1.82 16.13
C VAL A 245 25.78 -2.22 14.69
N ASP A 246 24.94 -3.23 14.52
CA ASP A 246 24.65 -3.84 13.23
C ASP A 246 23.13 -3.98 13.05
N GLU A 247 22.68 -4.02 11.80
CA GLU A 247 21.29 -4.28 11.41
C GLU A 247 20.26 -3.33 12.06
N LEU A 248 20.64 -2.05 12.27
CA LEU A 248 19.74 -1.01 12.79
C LEU A 248 19.26 -0.05 11.70
N VAL A 249 18.02 0.41 11.87
CA VAL A 249 17.52 1.61 11.22
C VAL A 249 17.60 2.76 12.22
N VAL A 250 18.28 3.84 11.83
CA VAL A 250 18.30 5.12 12.53
C VAL A 250 17.73 6.20 11.62
N ALA A 251 16.54 6.68 11.95
CA ALA A 251 15.87 7.74 11.20
C ALA A 251 15.78 9.02 12.01
N THR A 252 16.19 10.15 11.42
CA THR A 252 16.12 11.48 12.02
C THR A 252 15.22 12.39 11.19
N PHE A 253 14.40 13.19 11.87
CA PHE A 253 13.59 14.23 11.23
C PHE A 253 13.22 15.28 12.27
N ASP A 254 13.59 16.54 12.01
CA ASP A 254 13.37 17.65 12.94
C ASP A 254 13.94 17.34 14.34
N ASP A 255 13.11 17.33 15.38
CA ASP A 255 13.53 17.05 16.77
C ASP A 255 13.39 15.57 17.18
N ARG A 256 13.16 14.66 16.21
CA ARG A 256 12.84 13.26 16.48
C ARG A 256 13.86 12.29 15.92
N VAL A 257 14.09 11.22 16.67
CA VAL A 257 14.95 10.10 16.30
C VAL A 257 14.19 8.80 16.53
N LEU A 258 14.18 7.94 15.51
CA LEU A 258 13.75 6.55 15.60
C LEU A 258 14.99 5.66 15.51
N VAL A 259 15.09 4.69 16.42
CA VAL A 259 16.07 3.61 16.35
C VAL A 259 15.32 2.30 16.50
N VAL A 260 15.47 1.41 15.54
CA VAL A 260 14.77 0.12 15.53
C VAL A 260 15.64 -0.94 14.84
N PRO A 261 15.64 -2.20 15.32
CA PRO A 261 16.17 -3.31 14.53
C PRO A 261 15.50 -3.32 13.16
N LYS A 262 16.29 -3.58 12.13
CA LYS A 262 15.84 -3.52 10.75
C LYS A 262 14.70 -4.50 10.46
N ASP A 263 14.80 -5.71 11.00
CA ASP A 263 13.74 -6.75 10.93
C ASP A 263 12.46 -6.37 11.70
N GLU A 264 12.53 -5.39 12.60
CA GLU A 264 11.40 -4.86 13.37
C GLU A 264 10.89 -3.50 12.87
N ALA A 265 11.38 -3.01 11.73
CA ALA A 265 11.04 -1.70 11.14
C ALA A 265 9.53 -1.39 11.12
N GLN A 266 8.68 -2.39 10.87
CA GLN A 266 7.22 -2.25 10.82
C GLN A 266 6.58 -1.86 12.15
N ARG A 267 7.26 -2.12 13.29
CA ARG A 267 6.79 -1.76 14.63
C ARG A 267 6.80 -0.26 14.89
N VAL A 268 7.32 0.56 13.97
CA VAL A 268 7.17 2.02 13.99
C VAL A 268 5.70 2.45 14.15
N ARG A 269 4.74 1.66 13.65
CA ARG A 269 3.30 1.91 13.82
C ARG A 269 2.86 1.90 15.29
N GLU A 270 3.47 1.06 16.13
CA GLU A 270 3.24 1.01 17.57
C GLU A 270 3.69 2.32 18.23
N VAL A 271 4.86 2.83 17.84
CA VAL A 271 5.40 4.11 18.34
C VAL A 271 4.49 5.28 17.96
N VAL A 272 3.98 5.30 16.73
CA VAL A 272 3.03 6.33 16.27
C VAL A 272 1.73 6.27 17.07
N ALA A 273 1.19 5.07 17.33
CA ALA A 273 -0.02 4.90 18.12
C ALA A 273 0.17 5.43 19.55
N GLU A 274 1.23 5.02 20.22
CA GLU A 274 1.54 5.44 21.59
C GLU A 274 1.77 6.96 21.70
N LEU A 275 2.49 7.56 20.75
CA LEU A 275 2.70 9.01 20.74
C LEU A 275 1.39 9.79 20.57
N ARG A 276 0.44 9.28 19.78
CA ARG A 276 -0.90 9.89 19.63
C ARG A 276 -1.70 9.78 20.91
N GLU A 277 -1.67 8.64 21.59
CA GLU A 277 -2.35 8.46 22.87
C GLU A 277 -1.82 9.39 23.97
N GLN A 278 -0.53 9.74 23.88
CA GLN A 278 0.12 10.66 24.81
C GLN A 278 0.02 12.15 24.40
N ASP A 279 -0.66 12.50 23.30
CA ASP A 279 -0.66 13.86 22.71
C ASP A 279 0.76 14.40 22.43
N ARG A 280 1.65 13.52 21.98
CA ARG A 280 3.07 13.81 21.67
C ARG A 280 3.42 13.57 20.20
N PHE A 281 2.44 13.21 19.38
CA PHE A 281 2.64 13.01 17.95
C PHE A 281 2.71 14.34 17.20
#